data_AF-A0A2W4QSQ6-F1
#
_entry.id   AF-A0A2W4QSQ6-F1
#
_cell.length_a   1.000
_cell.length_b   1.000
_cell.length_c   1.000
_cell.angle_alpha   90.00
_cell.angle_beta   90.00
_cell.angle_gamma   90.00
#
_symmetry.space_group_name_H-M   'P 1'
#
loop_
_entity.id
_entity.type
_entity.pdbx_description
1 polymer ?
#
loop_
_entity_poly.entity_id
_entity_poly.type
_entity_poly.pdbx_seq_one_letter_code
_entity_poly.pdbx_strand_id
1 'polypeptide(L)'
;MKYLVALYNKTHETIRFLNSENLGHNKTLPPQSMFTTKVHFAIPDNSDPAEYFEGHHMELQLENTPIFSFWADDHADHVMYYCKGRKWEQKNAISGYNPGGDKIDVAIVLTGDSHGNYELTACAVQALV
;
A
#
# COMPACT_ATOMS: atom_id res chain seq x y z
N MET A 1 14.80 4.26 5.19
CA MET A 1 14.29 3.89 6.54
C MET A 1 13.14 2.89 6.39
N LYS A 2 12.72 2.16 7.45
CA LYS A 2 11.74 1.06 7.31
C LYS A 2 10.38 1.45 7.90
N TYR A 3 9.33 1.43 7.09
CA TYR A 3 7.93 1.44 7.53
C TYR A 3 7.54 0.00 7.84
N LEU A 4 6.74 -0.21 8.89
CA LEU A 4 5.97 -1.45 9.00
C LEU A 4 4.58 -1.19 8.44
N VAL A 5 4.21 -1.93 7.41
CA VAL A 5 2.85 -1.93 6.88
C VAL A 5 2.17 -3.22 7.31
N ALA A 6 1.10 -3.09 8.10
CA ALA A 6 0.14 -4.16 8.31
C ALA A 6 -0.95 -4.06 7.25
N LEU A 7 -1.28 -5.14 6.56
CA LEU A 7 -2.31 -5.18 5.54
C LEU A 7 -3.39 -6.15 5.97
N TYR A 8 -4.60 -5.63 6.13
CA TYR A 8 -5.78 -6.42 6.48
C TYR A 8 -6.73 -6.51 5.30
N ASN A 9 -6.99 -7.73 4.84
CA ASN A 9 -7.96 -8.02 3.80
C ASN A 9 -9.34 -8.24 4.44
N LYS A 10 -10.17 -7.20 4.49
CA LYS A 10 -11.55 -7.27 5.00
C LYS A 10 -12.56 -7.63 3.90
N THR A 11 -12.11 -7.97 2.68
CA THR A 11 -13.01 -8.39 1.60
C THR A 11 -13.47 -9.84 1.79
N HIS A 12 -14.29 -10.33 0.86
CA HIS A 12 -14.69 -11.73 0.75
C HIS A 12 -13.84 -12.53 -0.26
N GLU A 13 -12.81 -11.90 -0.83
CA GLU A 13 -12.01 -12.46 -1.91
C GLU A 13 -10.57 -12.68 -1.46
N THR A 14 -9.89 -13.58 -2.16
CA THR A 14 -8.45 -13.77 -1.95
C THR A 14 -7.70 -12.73 -2.73
N ILE A 15 -6.91 -11.93 -2.02
CA ILE A 15 -6.12 -10.84 -2.59
C ILE A 15 -4.65 -11.23 -2.61
N ARG A 16 -3.94 -10.87 -3.66
CA ARG A 16 -2.50 -11.05 -3.73
C ARG A 16 -1.83 -9.71 -3.47
N PHE A 17 -0.95 -9.66 -2.48
CA PHE A 17 -0.05 -8.55 -2.27
C PHE A 17 1.28 -8.80 -2.98
N LEU A 18 1.73 -7.78 -3.71
CA LEU A 18 3.02 -7.72 -4.35
C LEU A 18 3.81 -6.53 -3.82
N ASN A 19 5.10 -6.75 -3.62
CA ASN A 19 6.08 -5.74 -3.26
C ASN A 19 7.23 -5.83 -4.26
N SER A 20 7.32 -4.86 -5.16
CA SER A 20 8.37 -4.81 -6.19
C SER A 20 9.78 -4.69 -5.60
N GLU A 21 9.94 -4.03 -4.45
CA GLU A 21 11.21 -3.85 -3.74
C GLU A 21 11.73 -5.13 -3.08
N ASN A 22 10.80 -6.02 -2.70
CA ASN A 22 11.15 -7.25 -2.01
C ASN A 22 10.14 -8.35 -2.31
N LEU A 23 10.45 -9.15 -3.33
CA LEU A 23 9.62 -10.27 -3.76
C LEU A 23 9.40 -11.33 -2.67
N GLY A 24 10.29 -11.41 -1.68
CA GLY A 24 10.13 -12.30 -0.51
C GLY A 24 8.98 -11.90 0.41
N HIS A 25 8.46 -10.67 0.28
CA HIS A 25 7.28 -10.20 1.01
C HIS A 25 5.97 -10.40 0.24
N ASN A 26 6.02 -10.90 -1.00
CA ASN A 26 4.82 -11.20 -1.78
C ASN A 26 4.00 -12.27 -1.07
N LYS A 27 2.69 -12.04 -0.94
CA LYS A 27 1.85 -12.93 -0.15
C LYS A 27 0.42 -12.98 -0.69
N THR A 28 -0.16 -14.17 -0.64
CA THR A 28 -1.60 -14.35 -0.84
C THR A 28 -2.31 -14.15 0.50
N LEU A 29 -3.36 -13.34 0.48
CA LEU A 29 -4.16 -12.90 1.61
C LEU A 29 -5.57 -13.45 1.47
N PRO A 30 -5.90 -14.53 2.18
CA PRO A 30 -7.27 -15.00 2.29
C PRO A 30 -8.21 -13.90 2.81
N PRO A 31 -9.53 -14.05 2.61
CA PRO A 31 -10.53 -13.20 3.25
C PRO A 31 -10.33 -13.14 4.78
N GLN A 32 -10.55 -11.97 5.38
CA GLN A 32 -10.42 -11.71 6.82
C GLN A 32 -9.04 -12.08 7.40
N SER A 33 -7.98 -11.94 6.60
CA SER A 33 -6.61 -12.22 7.03
C SER A 33 -5.76 -10.97 7.07
N MET A 34 -4.76 -11.00 7.94
CA MET A 34 -3.78 -9.93 8.09
C MET A 34 -2.38 -10.47 7.83
N PHE A 35 -1.53 -9.64 7.24
CA PHE A 35 -0.09 -9.86 7.26
C PHE A 35 0.66 -8.54 7.44
N THR A 36 1.92 -8.63 7.84
CA THR A 36 2.78 -7.46 7.99
C THR A 36 3.98 -7.59 7.09
N THR A 37 4.39 -6.47 6.49
CA THR A 37 5.60 -6.37 5.69
C THR A 37 6.34 -5.10 6.04
N LYS A 38 7.68 -5.16 5.98
CA LYS A 38 8.48 -3.94 6.02
C LYS A 38 8.52 -3.35 4.63
N VAL A 39 8.28 -2.06 4.56
CA VAL A 39 8.30 -1.28 3.32
C VAL A 39 9.49 -0.33 3.40
N HIS A 40 10.24 -0.30 2.32
CA HIS A 40 11.33 0.64 2.13
C HIS A 40 11.17 1.21 0.74
N PHE A 41 10.94 2.52 0.66
CA PHE A 41 11.12 3.28 -0.56
C PHE A 41 12.14 4.36 -0.22
N ALA A 42 13.18 4.43 -1.03
CA ALA A 42 14.11 5.53 -1.01
C ALA A 42 14.06 6.05 -2.45
N ILE A 43 13.24 7.09 -2.67
CA ILE A 43 13.15 7.70 -3.99
C ILE A 43 14.49 8.42 -4.19
N PRO A 44 15.31 8.05 -5.18
CA PRO A 44 16.56 8.76 -5.41
C PRO A 44 16.27 10.22 -5.74
N ASP A 45 17.07 11.14 -5.20
CA ASP A 45 17.02 12.54 -5.59
C ASP A 45 17.09 12.67 -7.13
N ASN A 46 16.18 13.46 -7.71
CA ASN A 46 16.06 13.70 -9.16
C ASN A 46 15.63 12.49 -10.02
N SER A 47 14.98 11.48 -9.43
CA SER A 47 14.32 10.42 -10.21
C SER A 47 12.99 10.89 -10.79
N ASP A 48 12.62 10.35 -11.97
CA ASP A 48 11.28 10.54 -12.52
C ASP A 48 10.27 9.74 -11.67
N PRO A 49 9.27 10.38 -11.05
CA PRO A 49 8.30 9.69 -10.21
C PRO A 49 7.52 8.58 -10.93
N ALA A 50 7.29 8.72 -12.24
CA ALA A 50 6.61 7.71 -13.05
C ALA A 50 7.49 6.45 -13.21
N GLU A 51 8.76 6.67 -13.55
CA GLU A 51 9.74 5.59 -13.74
C GLU A 51 10.02 4.88 -12.41
N TYR A 52 10.15 5.66 -11.32
CA TYR A 52 10.31 5.10 -9.99
C TYR A 52 9.06 4.28 -9.62
N PHE A 53 7.86 4.81 -9.82
CA PHE A 53 6.63 4.07 -9.53
C PHE A 53 6.58 2.72 -10.27
N GLU A 54 6.92 2.65 -11.56
CA GLU A 54 6.90 1.38 -12.31
C GLU A 54 7.79 0.29 -11.68
N GLY A 55 8.94 0.66 -11.10
CA GLY A 55 9.87 -0.27 -10.46
C GLY A 55 9.68 -0.44 -8.94
N HIS A 56 9.02 0.51 -8.28
CA HIS A 56 9.10 0.72 -6.83
C HIS A 56 7.73 1.08 -6.23
N HIS A 57 6.76 0.16 -6.38
CA HIS A 57 5.46 0.22 -5.71
C HIS A 57 5.07 -1.12 -5.08
N MET A 58 4.06 -1.08 -4.20
CA MET A 58 3.33 -2.28 -3.82
C MET A 58 1.99 -2.32 -4.52
N GLU A 59 1.48 -3.52 -4.73
CA GLU A 59 0.24 -3.75 -5.47
C GLU A 59 -0.65 -4.76 -4.74
N LEU A 60 -1.96 -4.47 -4.70
CA LEU A 60 -3.00 -5.43 -4.34
C LEU A 60 -3.69 -5.88 -5.61
N GLN A 61 -3.72 -7.19 -5.84
CA GLN A 61 -4.33 -7.79 -7.03
C GLN A 61 -5.48 -8.73 -6.66
N LEU A 62 -6.50 -8.74 -7.50
CA LEU A 62 -7.52 -9.79 -7.55
C LEU A 62 -7.31 -10.55 -8.87
N GLU A 63 -7.14 -11.87 -8.81
CA GLU A 63 -6.96 -12.70 -10.02
C GLU A 63 -5.87 -12.19 -10.98
N ASN A 64 -4.77 -11.67 -10.43
CA ASN A 64 -3.66 -11.02 -11.16
C ASN A 64 -4.00 -9.68 -11.84
N THR A 65 -5.19 -9.12 -11.56
CA THR A 65 -5.56 -7.76 -11.98
C THR A 65 -5.25 -6.78 -10.84
N PRO A 66 -4.45 -5.74 -11.09
CA PRO A 66 -4.18 -4.69 -10.11
C PRO A 66 -5.47 -3.96 -9.69
N ILE A 67 -5.78 -3.97 -8.40
CA ILE A 67 -6.87 -3.17 -7.80
C ILE A 67 -6.31 -1.82 -7.36
N PHE A 68 -5.23 -1.85 -6.59
CA PHE A 68 -4.56 -0.67 -6.07
C PHE A 68 -3.05 -0.85 -6.10
N SER A 69 -2.34 0.22 -6.43
CA SER A 69 -0.92 0.36 -6.17
C SER A 69 -0.69 1.48 -5.16
N PHE A 70 0.29 1.33 -4.28
CA PHE A 70 0.57 2.26 -3.20
C PHE A 70 2.04 2.31 -2.84
N TRP A 71 2.49 3.47 -2.36
CA TRP A 71 3.88 3.80 -2.06
C TRP A 71 3.97 4.92 -1.02
N ALA A 72 5.16 5.14 -0.48
CA ALA A 72 5.46 6.31 0.35
C ALA A 72 6.26 7.33 -0.48
N ASP A 73 5.95 8.62 -0.35
CA ASP A 73 6.59 9.72 -1.08
C ASP A 73 7.46 10.52 -0.08
N ASP A 74 8.78 10.38 -0.18
CA ASP A 74 9.74 11.00 0.74
C ASP A 74 9.84 12.53 0.58
N HIS A 75 9.62 13.05 -0.63
CA HIS A 75 9.49 14.49 -0.87
C HIS A 75 8.28 15.11 -0.17
N ALA A 76 7.28 14.29 0.17
CA ALA A 76 6.08 14.71 0.87
C ALA A 76 6.09 14.28 2.35
N ASP A 77 7.24 14.33 3.03
CA ASP A 77 7.40 13.88 4.42
C ASP A 77 6.90 12.44 4.61
N HIS A 78 7.20 11.57 3.65
CA HIS A 78 6.84 10.15 3.70
C HIS A 78 5.32 9.86 3.77
N VAL A 79 4.48 10.77 3.27
CA VAL A 79 3.05 10.52 3.11
C VAL A 79 2.82 9.32 2.19
N MET A 80 1.88 8.45 2.57
CA MET A 80 1.49 7.31 1.76
C MET A 80 0.42 7.67 0.73
N TYR A 81 0.71 7.33 -0.52
CA TYR A 81 -0.18 7.52 -1.66
C TYR A 81 -0.64 6.19 -2.22
N TYR A 82 -1.80 6.22 -2.89
CA TYR A 82 -2.32 5.11 -3.66
C TYR A 82 -2.95 5.59 -4.97
N CYS A 83 -3.03 4.70 -5.95
CA CYS A 83 -3.80 4.87 -7.17
C CYS A 83 -4.57 3.58 -7.49
N LYS A 84 -5.64 3.70 -8.28
CA LYS A 84 -6.38 2.54 -8.80
C LYS A 84 -5.58 1.87 -9.91
N GLY A 85 -5.39 0.57 -9.80
CA GLY A 85 -4.44 -0.18 -10.62
C GLY A 85 -3.07 0.49 -10.61
N ARG A 86 -2.52 0.78 -11.79
CA ARG A 86 -1.19 1.42 -11.96
C ARG A 86 -1.25 2.88 -12.46
N LYS A 87 -2.37 3.58 -12.28
CA LYS A 87 -2.57 4.96 -12.76
C LYS A 87 -1.96 5.99 -11.81
N TRP A 88 -0.63 5.98 -11.64
CA TRP A 88 0.08 6.79 -10.65
C TRP A 88 -0.21 8.30 -10.76
N GLU A 89 -0.48 8.81 -11.96
CA GLU A 89 -0.83 10.20 -12.22
C GLU A 89 -2.16 10.60 -11.56
N GLN A 90 -3.00 9.63 -11.19
CA GLN A 90 -4.27 9.78 -10.48
C GLN A 90 -4.11 9.42 -8.99
N LYS A 91 -2.95 9.74 -8.39
CA LYS A 91 -2.65 9.44 -6.99
C LYS A 91 -3.53 10.22 -6.01
N ASN A 92 -3.88 9.55 -4.92
CA ASN A 92 -4.54 10.13 -3.76
C ASN A 92 -3.77 9.74 -2.50
N ALA A 93 -3.73 10.61 -1.49
CA ALA A 93 -3.23 10.22 -0.18
C ALA A 93 -4.18 9.19 0.43
N ILE A 94 -3.65 8.16 1.10
CA ILE A 94 -4.50 7.15 1.74
C ILE A 94 -5.26 7.80 2.91
N SER A 95 -6.57 7.61 2.96
CA SER A 95 -7.44 8.19 3.99
C SER A 95 -7.29 7.47 5.34
N GLY A 96 -7.45 8.19 6.45
CA GLY A 96 -7.51 7.64 7.82
C GLY A 96 -6.22 7.74 8.65
N TYR A 97 -5.07 8.02 8.04
CA TYR A 97 -3.83 8.40 8.73
C TYR A 97 -3.00 9.34 7.86
N ASN A 98 -2.78 10.58 8.33
CA ASN A 98 -2.01 11.59 7.58
C ASN A 98 -1.22 12.58 8.47
N PRO A 99 -0.36 12.12 9.38
CA PRO A 99 0.90 12.79 9.61
C PRO A 99 1.98 12.09 8.78
N GLY A 100 2.73 12.87 8.02
CA GLY A 100 3.99 12.43 7.47
C GLY A 100 4.97 12.05 8.59
N GLY A 101 6.08 11.46 8.20
CA GLY A 101 7.24 11.33 9.04
C GLY A 101 7.93 9.98 8.99
N ASP A 102 8.98 9.97 9.80
CA ASP A 102 10.01 8.96 9.83
C ASP A 102 9.67 7.89 10.90
N LYS A 103 9.80 6.59 10.55
CA LYS A 103 9.58 5.43 11.46
C LYS A 103 8.13 5.26 11.94
N ILE A 104 7.16 5.45 11.06
CA ILE A 104 5.75 5.20 11.35
C ILE A 104 5.38 3.72 11.08
N ASP A 105 4.55 3.17 11.96
CA ASP A 105 3.85 1.91 11.73
C ASP A 105 2.44 2.23 11.26
N VAL A 106 2.08 1.79 10.06
CA VAL A 106 0.78 2.02 9.46
C VAL A 106 0.06 0.69 9.23
N ALA A 107 -1.23 0.66 9.54
CA ALA A 107 -2.10 -0.42 9.13
C ALA A 107 -2.94 0.05 7.95
N ILE A 108 -2.83 -0.63 6.82
CA ILE A 108 -3.66 -0.45 5.65
C ILE A 108 -4.76 -1.50 5.67
N VAL A 109 -6.00 -1.05 5.52
CA VAL A 109 -7.17 -1.92 5.46
C VAL A 109 -7.74 -1.83 4.06
N LEU A 110 -7.82 -2.98 3.40
CA LEU A 110 -8.57 -3.15 2.16
C LEU A 110 -9.99 -3.62 2.52
N THR A 111 -10.98 -2.85 2.15
CA THR A 111 -12.40 -3.23 2.23
C THR A 111 -12.96 -3.45 0.82
N GLY A 112 -14.03 -4.22 0.73
CA GLY A 112 -14.70 -4.53 -0.53
C GLY A 112 -16.17 -4.79 -0.27
N ASP A 113 -17.04 -4.32 -1.17
CA ASP A 113 -18.48 -4.63 -1.12
C ASP A 113 -18.83 -5.83 -2.02
N SER A 114 -20.10 -6.23 -2.00
CA SER A 114 -20.62 -7.33 -2.83
C SER A 114 -20.63 -7.05 -4.34
N HIS A 115 -20.31 -5.83 -4.76
CA HIS A 115 -20.31 -5.40 -6.16
C HIS A 115 -18.89 -5.24 -6.72
N GLY A 116 -17.86 -5.61 -5.95
CA GLY A 116 -16.47 -5.45 -6.36
C GLY A 116 -15.96 -4.01 -6.25
N ASN A 117 -16.61 -3.17 -5.44
CA ASN A 117 -16.08 -1.85 -5.11
C ASN A 117 -15.10 -1.99 -3.95
N TYR A 118 -13.82 -1.72 -4.21
CA TYR A 118 -12.78 -1.76 -3.19
C TYR A 118 -12.43 -0.35 -2.70
N GLU A 119 -12.07 -0.28 -1.43
CA GLU A 119 -11.57 0.93 -0.79
C GLU A 119 -10.32 0.60 0.04
N LEU A 120 -9.37 1.53 0.03
CA LEU A 120 -8.13 1.43 0.76
C LEU A 120 -8.05 2.55 1.79
N THR A 121 -7.91 2.19 3.06
CA THR A 121 -7.81 3.11 4.18
C THR A 121 -6.57 2.79 5.01
N ALA A 122 -6.12 3.74 5.83
CA ALA A 122 -5.00 3.58 6.74
C ALA A 122 -5.38 4.00 8.17
N CYS A 123 -4.71 3.43 9.16
CA CYS A 123 -4.76 3.88 10.55
C CYS A 123 -3.39 3.72 11.23
N ALA A 124 -3.16 4.51 12.29
CA ALA A 124 -1.96 4.38 13.12
C ALA A 124 -1.98 3.05 13.88
N VAL A 125 -0.89 2.28 13.86
CA VAL A 125 -0.83 0.99 14.58
C VAL A 125 -0.89 1.17 16.11
N GLN A 126 -0.52 2.35 16.64
CA GLN A 126 -0.71 2.68 18.06
C GLN A 126 -2.19 2.71 18.50
N ALA A 127 -3.14 2.80 17.56
CA ALA A 127 -4.58 2.78 17.83
C ALA A 127 -5.22 1.38 17.76
N LEU A 128 -4.42 0.32 17.54
CA LEU A 128 -4.89 -1.08 17.44
C LEU A 128 -4.64 -1.89 18.72
N VAL A 129 -4.34 -1.23 19.85
CA VAL A 129 -4.12 -1.84 21.17
C VAL A 129 -5.33 -1.60 22.08
#